data_AF-A0A920PDB2-F1
#
_entry.id   AF-A0A920PDB2-F1
#
_cell.length_a   1.000
_cell.length_b   1.000
_cell.length_c   1.000
_cell.angle_alpha   90.00
_cell.angle_beta   90.00
_cell.angle_gamma   90.00
#
_symmetry.space_group_name_H-M   'P 1'
#
loop_
_entity.id
_entity.type
_entity.pdbx_description
1 polymer ?
#
loop_
_entity_poly.entity_id
_entity_poly.type
_entity_poly.pdbx_seq_one_letter_code
_entity_poly.pdbx_strand_id
1 'polypeptide(L)'
;MTISPGSLVRGYNWMDTLSHEFVHYLLTKKSRNRLPLWVHEGIAKMLEKRWRNDPKYMSPIMETILSGALKNNYRVELKDMMPSLAKLKTAKDVQLAYAEVSTMMEYLAEKKGIKIFSRLLEDLAIGKTFDDSFLARVGTNQSSFQNKWETWAKKKELKYIPGITALNKEFKSKNELEPEKDF
;
A
#
# COMPACT_ATOMS: atom_id res chain seq x y z
N MET A 1 -1.53 9.49 -13.40
CA MET A 1 -2.25 9.77 -14.68
C MET A 1 -3.72 9.42 -14.48
N THR A 2 -4.63 10.36 -14.69
CA THR A 2 -6.07 10.15 -14.46
C THR A 2 -6.79 10.13 -15.81
N ILE A 3 -7.48 9.04 -16.14
CA ILE A 3 -8.30 8.95 -17.36
C ILE A 3 -9.67 9.58 -17.10
N SER A 4 -10.34 10.08 -18.14
CA SER A 4 -11.71 10.61 -17.97
C SER A 4 -12.63 9.51 -17.41
N PRO A 5 -13.45 9.79 -16.38
CA PRO A 5 -14.41 8.81 -15.85
C PRO A 5 -15.38 8.31 -16.91
N GLY A 6 -15.77 9.20 -17.84
CA GLY A 6 -16.65 8.85 -18.96
C GLY A 6 -16.02 7.92 -20.01
N SER A 7 -14.71 7.66 -19.92
CA SER A 7 -14.03 6.71 -20.83
C SER A 7 -14.23 5.24 -20.42
N LEU A 8 -14.83 4.95 -19.27
CA LEU A 8 -15.18 3.60 -18.83
C LEU A 8 -16.70 3.41 -18.83
N VAL A 9 -17.18 2.26 -19.32
CA VAL A 9 -18.62 1.93 -19.46
C VAL A 9 -19.42 2.12 -18.18
N ARG A 10 -18.81 1.87 -17.01
CA ARG A 10 -19.45 2.03 -15.69
C ARG A 10 -18.87 3.20 -14.88
N GLY A 11 -18.04 4.03 -15.50
CA GLY A 11 -17.20 4.98 -14.78
C GLY A 11 -16.24 4.29 -13.80
N TYR A 12 -15.65 5.10 -12.93
CA TYR A 12 -14.89 4.63 -11.76
C TYR A 12 -14.91 5.71 -10.68
N ASN A 13 -14.49 5.36 -9.47
CA ASN A 13 -14.40 6.29 -8.34
C ASN A 13 -13.25 7.29 -8.53
N TRP A 14 -13.36 8.17 -9.52
CA TRP A 14 -12.27 9.04 -9.95
C TRP A 14 -11.80 10.02 -8.90
N MET A 15 -12.65 10.41 -7.96
CA MET A 15 -12.27 11.25 -6.83
C MET A 15 -11.32 10.52 -5.86
N ASP A 16 -11.48 9.19 -5.68
CA ASP A 16 -10.52 8.39 -4.90
C ASP A 16 -9.16 8.37 -5.60
N THR A 17 -9.16 8.12 -6.92
CA THR A 17 -7.94 8.15 -7.73
C THR A 17 -7.29 9.54 -7.72
N LEU A 18 -8.06 10.62 -7.85
CA LEU A 18 -7.54 11.98 -7.79
C LEU A 18 -6.92 12.29 -6.43
N SER A 19 -7.56 11.87 -5.33
CA SER A 19 -7.03 12.00 -3.98
C SER A 19 -5.70 11.25 -3.84
N HIS A 20 -5.63 10.01 -4.32
CA HIS A 20 -4.41 9.18 -4.33
C HIS A 20 -3.25 9.87 -5.06
N GLU A 21 -3.48 10.33 -6.29
CA GLU A 21 -2.47 11.00 -7.11
C GLU A 21 -2.07 12.37 -6.54
N PHE A 22 -3.01 13.08 -5.91
CA PHE A 22 -2.71 14.35 -5.23
C PHE A 22 -1.80 14.14 -4.01
N VAL A 23 -2.02 13.07 -3.24
CA VAL A 23 -1.12 12.70 -2.13
C VAL A 23 0.28 12.41 -2.67
N HIS A 24 0.40 11.65 -3.76
CA HIS A 24 1.69 11.42 -4.42
C HIS A 24 2.41 12.72 -4.76
N TYR A 25 1.69 13.66 -5.38
CA TYR A 25 2.24 14.99 -5.71
C TYR A 25 2.78 15.72 -4.46
N LEU A 26 2.01 15.73 -3.37
CA LEU A 26 2.42 16.37 -2.11
C LEU A 26 3.67 15.70 -1.51
N LEU A 27 3.72 14.36 -1.50
CA LEU A 27 4.85 13.59 -0.99
C LEU A 27 6.12 13.85 -1.81
N THR A 28 6.01 13.87 -3.14
CA THR A 28 7.12 14.19 -4.05
C THR A 28 7.62 15.61 -3.81
N LYS A 29 6.73 16.60 -3.70
CA LYS A 29 7.09 17.99 -3.43
C LYS A 29 7.78 18.17 -2.08
N LYS A 30 7.28 17.53 -1.02
CA LYS A 30 7.83 17.68 0.33
C LYS A 30 9.13 16.92 0.53
N SER A 31 9.27 15.70 0.01
CA SER A 31 10.48 14.88 0.15
C SER A 31 11.58 15.18 -0.87
N ARG A 32 11.32 16.05 -1.86
CA ARG A 32 12.17 16.24 -3.05
C ARG A 32 12.38 14.94 -3.83
N ASN A 33 11.32 14.15 -3.98
CA ASN A 33 11.31 12.89 -4.72
C ASN A 33 12.31 11.83 -4.18
N ARG A 34 12.54 11.81 -2.87
CA ARG A 34 13.49 10.90 -2.21
C ARG A 34 12.82 9.85 -1.32
N LEU A 35 11.49 9.87 -1.23
CA LEU A 35 10.73 8.90 -0.46
C LEU A 35 10.63 7.58 -1.27
N PRO A 36 10.80 6.40 -0.65
CA PRO A 36 10.70 5.13 -1.36
C PRO A 36 9.25 4.82 -1.77
N LEU A 37 9.11 4.03 -2.84
CA LEU A 37 7.83 3.74 -3.48
C LEU A 37 6.80 3.13 -2.52
N TRP A 38 7.20 2.20 -1.67
CA TRP A 38 6.26 1.52 -0.77
C TRP A 38 5.62 2.50 0.25
N VAL A 39 6.36 3.53 0.69
CA VAL A 39 5.83 4.57 1.59
C VAL A 39 4.96 5.55 0.83
N HIS A 40 5.33 5.87 -0.42
CA HIS A 40 4.48 6.64 -1.33
C HIS A 40 3.09 5.99 -1.45
N GLU A 41 3.05 4.72 -1.85
CA GLU A 41 1.79 3.99 -2.04
C GLU A 41 1.06 3.76 -0.71
N GLY A 42 1.79 3.50 0.38
CA GLY A 42 1.20 3.34 1.70
C GLY A 42 0.44 4.57 2.17
N ILE A 43 1.07 5.75 2.12
CA ILE A 43 0.44 7.00 2.56
C ILE A 43 -0.69 7.38 1.61
N ALA A 44 -0.50 7.25 0.30
CA ALA A 44 -1.52 7.53 -0.70
C ALA A 44 -2.76 6.65 -0.50
N LYS A 45 -2.59 5.33 -0.31
CA LYS A 45 -3.70 4.41 -0.02
C LYS A 45 -4.38 4.67 1.32
N MET A 46 -3.62 4.98 2.37
CA MET A 46 -4.20 5.30 3.68
C MET A 46 -5.08 6.57 3.63
N LEU A 47 -4.75 7.54 2.76
CA LEU A 47 -5.47 8.81 2.64
C LEU A 47 -6.47 8.86 1.47
N GLU A 48 -6.49 7.85 0.61
CA GLU A 48 -7.27 7.79 -0.65
C GLU A 48 -8.72 8.24 -0.47
N LYS A 49 -9.41 7.73 0.56
CA LYS A 49 -10.85 7.97 0.81
C LYS A 49 -11.13 9.09 1.80
N ARG A 50 -10.09 9.75 2.33
CA ARG A 50 -10.24 10.71 3.44
C ARG A 50 -11.13 11.90 3.09
N TRP A 51 -11.20 12.28 1.81
CA TRP A 51 -12.08 13.34 1.31
C TRP A 51 -13.58 13.06 1.54
N ARG A 52 -13.98 11.81 1.75
CA ARG A 52 -15.36 11.40 2.06
C ARG A 52 -15.72 11.46 3.54
N ASN A 53 -14.80 11.90 4.41
CA ASN A 53 -14.89 11.74 5.87
C ASN A 53 -15.08 10.28 6.33
N ASP A 54 -14.71 9.31 5.50
CA ASP A 54 -14.69 7.90 5.87
C ASP A 54 -13.30 7.56 6.46
N PRO A 55 -13.21 7.17 7.74
CA PRO A 55 -11.95 6.78 8.35
C PRO A 55 -11.45 5.41 7.83
N LYS A 56 -12.29 4.62 7.15
CA LYS A 56 -11.91 3.29 6.65
C LYS A 56 -11.11 3.41 5.36
N TYR A 57 -9.80 3.16 5.45
CA TYR A 57 -8.94 3.09 4.27
C TYR A 57 -9.05 1.73 3.56
N MET A 58 -9.18 0.62 4.30
CA MET A 58 -9.29 -0.73 3.70
C MET A 58 -10.66 -0.97 3.07
N SER A 59 -10.67 -1.55 1.87
CA SER A 59 -11.87 -2.16 1.29
C SER A 59 -12.05 -3.59 1.81
N PRO A 60 -13.27 -4.17 1.72
CA PRO A 60 -13.50 -5.57 2.08
C PRO A 60 -12.59 -6.55 1.31
N ILE A 61 -12.23 -6.22 0.06
CA ILE A 61 -11.29 -7.01 -0.76
C ILE A 61 -9.87 -6.94 -0.17
N MET A 62 -9.39 -5.74 0.17
CA MET A 62 -8.06 -5.56 0.77
C MET A 62 -7.96 -6.30 2.10
N GLU A 63 -8.99 -6.18 2.94
CA GLU A 63 -9.05 -6.85 4.23
C GLU A 63 -9.07 -8.38 4.09
N THR A 64 -9.85 -8.90 3.13
CA THR A 64 -9.90 -10.34 2.84
C THR A 64 -8.56 -10.87 2.34
N ILE A 65 -7.93 -10.18 1.38
CA ILE A 65 -6.62 -10.56 0.84
C ILE A 65 -5.54 -10.54 1.92
N LEU A 66 -5.48 -9.48 2.73
CA LEU A 66 -4.50 -9.36 3.82
C LEU A 66 -4.74 -10.43 4.89
N SER A 67 -5.99 -10.65 5.29
CA SER A 67 -6.37 -11.68 6.28
C SER A 67 -5.97 -13.08 5.79
N GLY A 68 -6.28 -13.43 4.53
CA GLY A 68 -5.92 -14.72 3.94
C GLY A 68 -4.41 -14.92 3.82
N ALA A 69 -3.67 -13.91 3.35
CA ALA A 69 -2.22 -13.98 3.23
C ALA A 69 -1.54 -14.18 4.59
N LEU A 70 -1.90 -13.37 5.60
CA LEU A 70 -1.31 -13.45 6.93
C LEU A 70 -1.60 -14.80 7.63
N LYS A 71 -2.81 -15.36 7.45
CA LYS A 71 -3.16 -16.70 7.97
C LYS A 71 -2.31 -17.81 7.35
N ASN A 72 -1.95 -17.67 6.08
CA ASN A 72 -1.12 -18.61 5.35
C ASN A 72 0.38 -18.30 5.45
N ASN A 73 0.80 -17.41 6.37
CA ASN A 73 2.19 -16.97 6.54
C ASN A 73 2.81 -16.45 5.24
N TYR A 74 2.00 -15.77 4.43
CA TYR A 74 2.43 -15.14 3.20
C TYR A 74 2.39 -13.61 3.31
N ARG A 75 3.38 -12.96 2.73
CA ARG A 75 3.50 -11.51 2.60
C ARG A 75 4.41 -11.16 1.42
N VAL A 76 4.31 -9.94 0.89
CA VAL A 76 5.26 -9.43 -0.09
C VAL A 76 6.42 -8.76 0.64
N GLU A 77 7.67 -9.14 0.35
CA GLU A 77 8.83 -8.50 0.98
C GLU A 77 8.98 -7.06 0.49
N LEU A 78 9.30 -6.11 1.38
CA LEU A 78 9.40 -4.68 1.03
C LEU A 78 10.38 -4.39 -0.13
N LYS A 79 11.46 -5.18 -0.22
CA LYS A 79 12.44 -5.07 -1.31
C LYS A 79 11.86 -5.39 -2.69
N ASP A 80 10.85 -6.27 -2.75
CA ASP A 80 10.22 -6.71 -4.00
C ASP A 80 9.18 -5.69 -4.50
N MET A 81 8.80 -4.73 -3.65
CA MET A 81 7.91 -3.62 -4.01
C MET A 81 8.60 -2.53 -4.84
N MET A 82 9.91 -2.63 -5.06
CA MET A 82 10.71 -1.70 -5.86
C MET A 82 11.26 -2.38 -7.13
N PRO A 83 11.44 -1.65 -8.25
CA PRO A 83 11.13 -0.24 -8.47
C PRO A 83 9.66 0.04 -8.82
N SER A 84 8.82 -1.00 -8.91
CA SER A 84 7.39 -0.86 -9.24
C SER A 84 6.61 -2.05 -8.72
N LEU A 85 5.47 -1.80 -8.06
CA LEU A 85 4.53 -2.85 -7.65
C LEU A 85 4.03 -3.68 -8.84
N ALA A 86 3.96 -3.10 -10.04
CA ALA A 86 3.52 -3.80 -11.24
C ALA A 86 4.48 -4.92 -11.70
N LYS A 87 5.68 -5.02 -11.10
CA LYS A 87 6.64 -6.11 -11.35
C LYS A 87 6.47 -7.30 -10.42
N LEU A 88 5.53 -7.24 -9.47
CA LEU A 88 5.18 -8.38 -8.64
C LEU A 88 4.61 -9.51 -9.50
N LYS A 89 4.74 -10.75 -9.00
CA LYS A 89 4.50 -11.97 -9.79
C LYS A 89 3.07 -12.06 -10.29
N THR A 90 2.11 -11.68 -9.45
CA THR A 90 0.68 -11.82 -9.74
C THR A 90 -0.10 -10.54 -9.45
N ALA A 91 -1.26 -10.37 -10.09
CA ALA A 91 -2.17 -9.26 -9.78
C ALA A 91 -2.68 -9.32 -8.32
N LYS A 92 -2.76 -10.52 -7.74
CA LYS A 92 -3.07 -10.74 -6.33
C LYS A 92 -1.96 -10.22 -5.42
N ASP A 93 -0.69 -10.43 -5.77
CA ASP A 93 0.45 -9.86 -5.03
C ASP A 93 0.47 -8.33 -5.07
N VAL A 94 0.08 -7.71 -6.20
CA VAL A 94 -0.06 -6.25 -6.29
C VAL A 94 -1.09 -5.73 -5.29
N GLN A 95 -2.25 -6.39 -5.21
CA GLN A 95 -3.31 -5.99 -4.28
C GLN A 95 -2.93 -6.26 -2.83
N LEU A 96 -2.27 -7.38 -2.57
CA LEU A 96 -1.69 -7.68 -1.26
C LEU A 96 -0.71 -6.58 -0.87
N ALA A 97 0.25 -6.23 -1.74
CA ALA A 97 1.22 -5.18 -1.45
C ALA A 97 0.55 -3.85 -1.09
N TYR A 98 -0.51 -3.42 -1.80
CA TYR A 98 -1.29 -2.23 -1.42
C TYR A 98 -1.95 -2.36 -0.04
N ALA A 99 -2.49 -3.53 0.31
CA ALA A 99 -3.07 -3.79 1.62
C ALA A 99 -2.00 -3.78 2.72
N GLU A 100 -0.82 -4.34 2.45
CA GLU A 100 0.32 -4.35 3.37
C GLU A 100 0.83 -2.93 3.63
N VAL A 101 1.19 -2.18 2.60
CA VAL A 101 1.81 -0.84 2.78
C VAL A 101 0.86 0.15 3.44
N SER A 102 -0.44 0.09 3.13
CA SER A 102 -1.44 0.96 3.77
C SER A 102 -1.61 0.63 5.25
N THR A 103 -1.62 -0.66 5.60
CA THR A 103 -1.71 -1.14 6.98
C THR A 103 -0.41 -0.96 7.76
N MET A 104 0.74 -0.93 7.08
CA MET A 104 2.02 -0.51 7.65
C MET A 104 2.01 0.97 8.02
N MET A 105 1.37 1.83 7.23
CA MET A 105 1.24 3.26 7.60
C MET A 105 0.34 3.42 8.81
N GLU A 106 -0.76 2.68 8.91
CA GLU A 106 -1.59 2.63 10.12
C GLU A 106 -0.75 2.24 11.34
N TYR A 107 -0.03 1.12 11.27
CA TYR A 107 0.86 0.66 12.33
C TYR A 107 1.91 1.70 12.73
N LEU A 108 2.55 2.34 11.75
CA LEU A 108 3.54 3.38 12.00
C LEU A 108 2.92 4.60 12.69
N ALA A 109 1.74 5.02 12.25
CA ALA A 109 1.00 6.13 12.86
C ALA A 109 0.56 5.80 14.30
N GLU A 110 0.13 4.57 14.58
CA GLU A 110 -0.19 4.13 15.94
C GLU A 110 1.03 4.15 16.87
N LYS A 111 2.20 3.71 16.40
CA LYS A 111 3.39 3.59 17.25
C LYS A 111 4.16 4.89 17.43
N LYS A 112 4.13 5.81 16.46
CA LYS A 112 4.95 7.02 16.45
C LYS A 112 4.15 8.32 16.39
N GLY A 113 2.83 8.22 16.23
CA GLY A 113 1.94 9.35 15.99
C GLY A 113 2.01 9.84 14.54
N ILE A 114 0.93 10.48 14.08
CA ILE A 114 0.77 10.91 12.69
C ILE A 114 1.88 11.86 12.19
N LYS A 115 2.52 12.62 13.10
CA LYS A 115 3.63 13.54 12.77
C LYS A 115 4.89 12.82 12.28
N ILE A 116 4.96 11.49 12.39
CA ILE A 116 6.09 10.72 11.88
C ILE A 116 6.27 10.89 10.37
N PHE A 117 5.17 10.99 9.61
CA PHE A 117 5.24 11.15 8.16
C PHE A 117 5.86 12.49 7.76
N SER A 118 5.39 13.60 8.33
CA SER A 118 5.97 14.92 8.03
C SER A 118 7.44 15.01 8.40
N ARG A 119 7.81 14.44 9.55
CA ARG A 119 9.18 14.35 10.03
C ARG A 119 10.11 13.56 9.09
N LEU A 120 9.65 12.42 8.56
CA LEU A 120 10.41 11.67 7.56
C LEU A 120 10.58 12.47 6.27
N LEU A 121 9.53 13.15 5.80
CA LEU A 121 9.60 13.99 4.61
C LEU A 121 10.58 15.17 4.78
N GLU A 122 10.60 15.80 5.95
CA GLU A 122 11.53 16.88 6.29
C GLU A 122 12.99 16.43 6.24
N ASP A 123 13.30 15.25 6.81
CA ASP A 123 14.64 14.68 6.75
C ASP A 123 15.11 14.41 5.31
N LEU A 124 14.22 13.86 4.49
CA LEU A 124 14.51 13.60 3.08
C LEU A 124 14.70 14.90 2.30
N ALA A 125 13.94 15.95 2.62
CA ALA A 125 14.05 17.25 1.98
C ALA A 125 15.45 17.87 2.18
N ILE A 126 16.03 17.71 3.37
CA ILE A 126 17.38 18.20 3.70
C ILE A 126 18.50 17.27 3.23
N GLY A 127 18.17 16.13 2.60
CA GLY A 127 19.15 15.26 1.93
C GLY A 127 19.63 14.06 2.74
N LYS A 128 19.01 13.76 3.88
CA LYS A 128 19.28 12.49 4.58
C LYS A 128 18.78 11.32 3.75
N THR A 129 19.43 10.16 3.90
CA THR A 129 18.95 8.91 3.30
C THR A 129 17.67 8.46 4.00
N PHE A 130 16.82 7.72 3.28
CA PHE A 130 15.61 7.18 3.88
C PHE A 130 15.93 6.20 5.01
N ASP A 131 16.92 5.33 4.84
CA ASP A 131 17.29 4.32 5.84
C ASP A 131 17.75 4.96 7.15
N ASP A 132 18.63 5.97 7.10
CA ASP A 132 19.10 6.67 8.29
C ASP A 132 17.96 7.40 8.98
N SER A 133 17.11 8.08 8.21
CA SER A 133 15.97 8.83 8.73
C SER A 133 14.92 7.91 9.36
N PHE A 134 14.65 6.78 8.72
CA PHE A 134 13.72 5.77 9.19
C PHE A 134 14.24 5.12 10.47
N LEU A 135 15.52 4.73 10.51
CA LEU A 135 16.13 4.18 11.71
C LEU A 135 16.12 5.20 12.86
N ALA A 136 16.50 6.45 12.62
CA ALA A 136 16.56 7.49 13.64
C ALA A 136 15.17 7.86 14.22
N ARG A 137 14.13 7.91 13.38
CA ARG A 137 12.78 8.34 13.81
C ARG A 137 11.88 7.18 14.25
N VAL A 138 11.99 6.03 13.60
CA VAL A 138 11.17 4.84 13.88
C VAL A 138 11.86 3.93 14.89
N GLY A 139 13.19 3.92 14.95
CA GLY A 139 13.96 3.09 15.88
C GLY A 139 14.18 1.65 15.40
N THR A 140 13.90 1.36 14.13
CA THR A 140 14.08 0.04 13.51
C THR A 140 14.46 0.21 12.05
N ASN A 141 15.23 -0.73 11.50
CA ASN A 141 15.38 -0.84 10.05
C ASN A 141 14.08 -1.36 9.40
N GLN A 142 14.00 -1.27 8.06
CA GLN A 142 12.80 -1.62 7.29
C GLN A 142 12.39 -3.11 7.45
N SER A 143 13.36 -4.03 7.47
CA SER A 143 13.07 -5.48 7.63
C SER A 143 12.50 -5.80 9.01
N SER A 144 13.10 -5.26 10.08
CA SER A 144 12.59 -5.42 11.44
C SER A 144 11.22 -4.75 11.60
N PHE A 145 11.01 -3.61 10.94
CA PHE A 145 9.71 -2.95 10.90
C PHE A 145 8.64 -3.84 10.26
N GLN A 146 8.91 -4.44 9.09
CA GLN A 146 7.98 -5.35 8.43
C GLN A 146 7.63 -6.57 9.32
N ASN A 147 8.63 -7.18 9.98
CA ASN A 147 8.39 -8.30 10.89
C ASN A 147 7.51 -7.91 12.09
N LYS A 148 7.76 -6.75 12.69
CA LYS A 148 6.97 -6.22 13.81
C LYS A 148 5.55 -5.86 13.37
N TRP A 149 5.41 -5.26 12.18
CA TRP A 149 4.13 -4.98 11.56
C TRP A 149 3.33 -6.27 11.35
N GLU A 150 3.92 -7.33 10.79
CA GLU A 150 3.20 -8.59 10.56
C GLU A 150 2.64 -9.17 11.86
N THR A 151 3.45 -9.16 12.92
CA THR A 151 3.04 -9.63 14.25
C THR A 151 1.88 -8.80 14.80
N TRP A 152 1.87 -7.49 14.55
CA TRP A 152 0.78 -6.61 14.94
C TRP A 152 -0.46 -6.81 14.07
N ALA A 153 -0.30 -6.95 12.75
CA ALA A 153 -1.38 -7.12 11.79
C ALA A 153 -2.12 -8.44 11.98
N LYS A 154 -1.40 -9.52 12.32
CA LYS A 154 -1.99 -10.82 12.71
C LYS A 154 -2.89 -10.75 13.95
N LYS A 155 -2.73 -9.73 14.79
CA LYS A 155 -3.58 -9.51 15.98
C LYS A 155 -4.78 -8.61 15.69
N LYS A 156 -4.86 -7.99 14.51
CA LYS A 156 -6.08 -7.28 14.09
C LYS A 156 -7.16 -8.30 13.76
N GLU A 157 -8.41 -7.97 14.09
CA GLU A 157 -9.60 -8.72 13.69
C GLU A 157 -9.94 -8.47 12.22
N LEU A 158 -9.02 -8.81 11.31
CA LEU A 158 -9.21 -8.63 9.86
C LEU A 158 -10.28 -9.60 9.35
N LYS A 159 -11.35 -9.06 8.79
CA LYS A 159 -12.44 -9.83 8.20
C LYS A 159 -11.97 -10.54 6.94
N TYR A 160 -12.17 -11.85 6.93
CA TYR A 160 -12.04 -12.67 5.73
C TYR A 160 -13.43 -12.99 5.20
N ILE A 161 -13.72 -12.60 3.95
CA ILE A 161 -15.01 -12.88 3.32
C ILE A 161 -14.79 -13.95 2.24
N PRO A 162 -15.29 -15.18 2.44
CA PRO A 162 -15.13 -16.26 1.47
C PRO A 162 -15.66 -15.89 0.08
N GLY A 163 -14.91 -16.25 -0.96
CA GLY A 163 -15.30 -16.02 -2.36
C GLY A 163 -15.10 -14.58 -2.86
N ILE A 164 -14.70 -13.63 -2.02
CA ILE A 164 -14.26 -12.32 -2.49
C ILE A 164 -12.83 -12.44 -3.00
N THR A 165 -12.70 -12.45 -4.32
CA THR A 165 -11.41 -12.37 -5.00
C THR A 165 -11.35 -11.11 -5.85
N ALA A 166 -10.14 -10.73 -6.23
CA ALA A 166 -9.97 -9.72 -7.25
C ALA A 166 -10.58 -10.18 -8.57
N LEU A 167 -11.16 -9.27 -9.33
CA LEU A 167 -11.63 -9.60 -10.68
C LEU A 167 -10.42 -9.89 -11.57
N ASN A 168 -10.25 -11.16 -11.92
CA ASN A 168 -9.27 -11.58 -12.91
C ASN A 168 -9.72 -11.10 -14.29
N LYS A 169 -8.84 -10.39 -14.98
CA LYS A 169 -9.05 -10.01 -16.38
C LYS A 169 -8.49 -11.12 -17.24
N GLU A 170 -9.36 -12.01 -17.72
CA GLU A 170 -9.01 -12.87 -18.85
C GLU A 170 -9.04 -12.02 -20.12
N PHE A 171 -7.86 -11.59 -20.55
CA PHE A 171 -7.72 -11.07 -21.91
C PHE A 171 -7.79 -12.28 -22.85
N LYS A 172 -8.58 -12.21 -23.93
CA LYS A 172 -8.50 -13.17 -25.03
C LYS A 172 -7.13 -13.03 -25.70
N SER A 173 -6.13 -13.70 -25.16
CA SER A 173 -4.75 -13.74 -25.62
C SER A 173 -4.22 -15.16 -25.40
N LYS A 174 -3.56 -15.73 -26.42
CA LYS A 174 -3.10 -17.13 -26.49
C LYS A 174 -1.93 -17.50 -25.55
N ASN A 175 -1.52 -16.62 -24.64
CA ASN A 175 -0.40 -16.88 -23.74
C ASN A 175 -0.92 -17.11 -22.32
N GLU A 176 -0.82 -18.36 -21.87
CA GLU A 176 -1.16 -18.80 -20.51
C GLU A 176 -0.29 -18.05 -19.50
N LEU A 177 -0.92 -17.31 -18.59
CA LEU A 177 -0.26 -16.77 -17.39
C LEU A 177 -0.14 -17.88 -16.34
N GLU A 178 0.95 -17.87 -15.59
CA GLU A 178 1.20 -18.85 -14.52
C GLU A 178 0.03 -18.93 -13.53
N PRO A 179 -0.27 -20.13 -12.99
CA PRO A 179 -1.40 -20.33 -12.10
C PRO A 179 -1.30 -19.49 -10.82
N GLU A 180 -2.41 -18.88 -10.42
CA GLU A 180 -2.50 -18.12 -9.17
C GLU A 180 -2.30 -19.03 -7.94
N LYS A 181 -1.65 -18.50 -6.90
CA LYS A 181 -1.61 -19.15 -5.60
C LYS A 181 -2.92 -18.93 -4.84
N ASP A 182 -3.60 -20.02 -4.56
CA ASP A 182 -4.67 -20.03 -3.56
C ASP A 182 -4.07 -20.02 -2.15
N PHE A 183 -4.67 -19.17 -1.31
CA PHE A 183 -4.40 -19.04 0.12
C PHE A 183 -5.74 -19.15 0.83
#